data_AF-A0A1H4FKS0-F1
#
_entry.id   AF-A0A1H4FKS0-F1
#
_cell.length_a   1.000
_cell.length_b   1.000
_cell.length_c   1.000
_cell.angle_alpha   90.00
_cell.angle_beta   90.00
_cell.angle_gamma   90.00
#
_symmetry.space_group_name_H-M   'P 1'
#
loop_
_entity.id
_entity.type
_entity.pdbx_description
1 polymer ?
#
loop_
_entity_poly.entity_id
_entity_poly.type
_entity_poly.pdbx_seq_one_letter_code
_entity_poly.pdbx_strand_id
1 'polypeptide(L)'
;MPSGPHALRQLLESYTRPRGMQLKMVAEVDSVQTVLSLVARGVADTVLPLSATRAWIYPQTLHMAVMVAPAIRNRLVLAVPKARPGTLLSRYASQLLRTLVQQHFDDAAPPVGG
;
A
#
# COMPACT_ATOMS: atom_id res chain seq x y z
N MET A 1 -10.79 6.19 4.42
CA MET A 1 -9.72 6.27 3.39
C MET A 1 -8.74 7.37 3.77
N PRO A 2 -7.44 7.28 3.46
CA PRO A 2 -6.50 8.38 3.68
C PRO A 2 -6.89 9.65 2.93
N SER A 3 -6.44 10.79 3.43
CA SER A 3 -6.63 12.11 2.83
C SER A 3 -5.98 12.23 1.46
N GLY A 4 -6.41 13.24 0.69
CA GLY A 4 -5.94 13.53 -0.68
C GLY A 4 -4.41 13.43 -0.90
N PRO A 5 -3.58 14.05 -0.05
CA PRO A 5 -2.12 14.04 -0.21
C PRO A 5 -1.47 12.67 -0.03
N HIS A 6 -2.16 11.70 0.59
CA HIS A 6 -1.59 10.40 0.89
C HIS A 6 -1.31 9.60 -0.40
N ALA A 7 -0.13 8.99 -0.51
CA ALA A 7 0.32 8.30 -1.73
C ALA A 7 -0.67 7.21 -2.21
N LEU A 8 -1.28 6.46 -1.29
CA LEU A 8 -2.32 5.47 -1.62
C LEU A 8 -3.54 6.11 -2.30
N ARG A 9 -3.99 7.27 -1.79
CA ARG A 9 -5.15 8.00 -2.34
C ARG A 9 -4.84 8.50 -3.74
N GLN A 10 -3.67 9.10 -3.93
CA GLN A 10 -3.20 9.55 -5.25
C GLN A 10 -3.06 8.38 -6.23
N LEU A 11 -2.53 7.23 -5.77
CA LEU A 11 -2.40 6.04 -6.58
C LEU A 11 -3.78 5.58 -7.06
N LEU A 12 -4.75 5.42 -6.18
CA LEU A 12 -6.12 5.04 -6.57
C LEU A 12 -6.73 6.04 -7.57
N GLU A 13 -6.61 7.34 -7.29
CA GLU A 13 -7.10 8.39 -8.18
C GLU A 13 -6.43 8.37 -9.56
N SER A 14 -5.15 8.00 -9.65
CA SER A 14 -4.47 7.86 -10.94
C SER A 14 -5.04 6.74 -11.82
N TYR A 15 -5.65 5.71 -11.21
CA TYR A 15 -6.37 4.66 -11.94
C TYR A 15 -7.84 5.02 -12.19
N THR A 16 -8.52 5.70 -11.27
CA THR A 16 -9.96 5.93 -11.38
C THR A 16 -10.31 7.19 -12.19
N ARG A 17 -9.58 8.30 -12.01
CA ARG A 17 -9.86 9.57 -12.72
C ARG A 17 -9.87 9.43 -14.24
N PRO A 18 -8.88 8.77 -14.89
CA PRO A 18 -8.89 8.61 -16.36
C PRO A 18 -10.06 7.79 -16.88
N ARG A 19 -10.73 7.03 -16.01
CA ARG A 19 -11.88 6.17 -16.33
C ARG A 19 -13.22 6.85 -15.99
N GLY A 20 -13.21 8.12 -15.58
CA GLY A 20 -14.42 8.84 -15.15
C GLY A 20 -15.01 8.32 -13.83
N MET A 21 -14.29 7.47 -13.10
CA MET A 21 -14.74 6.92 -11.83
C MET A 21 -14.28 7.81 -10.67
N GLN A 22 -15.24 8.33 -9.90
CA GLN A 22 -14.93 9.09 -8.70
C GLN A 22 -14.94 8.18 -7.47
N LEU A 23 -13.95 8.35 -6.59
CA LEU A 23 -13.90 7.63 -5.33
C LEU A 23 -14.93 8.23 -4.37
N LYS A 24 -16.03 7.51 -4.11
CA LYS A 24 -17.05 7.92 -3.14
C LYS A 24 -16.51 7.81 -1.73
N MET A 25 -16.29 8.95 -1.06
CA MET A 25 -15.74 8.99 0.29
C MET A 25 -16.82 9.30 1.31
N VAL A 26 -16.84 8.48 2.37
CA VAL A 26 -17.68 8.70 3.56
C VAL A 26 -16.89 9.42 4.65
N ALA A 27 -15.58 9.14 4.74
CA ALA A 27 -14.67 9.81 5.67
C ALA A 27 -13.20 9.75 5.19
N GLU A 28 -12.47 10.82 5.48
CA GLU A 28 -11.01 10.90 5.34
C GLU A 28 -10.34 10.66 6.69
N VAL A 29 -9.43 9.68 6.73
CA VAL A 29 -8.76 9.19 7.94
C VAL A 29 -7.37 8.70 7.56
N ASP A 30 -6.33 9.33 8.09
CA ASP A 30 -4.93 9.03 7.76
C ASP A 30 -4.31 7.89 8.59
N SER A 31 -4.89 7.58 9.75
CA SER A 31 -4.44 6.47 10.58
C SER A 31 -4.99 5.14 10.07
N VAL A 32 -4.11 4.19 9.76
CA VAL A 32 -4.49 2.82 9.39
C VAL A 32 -5.33 2.18 10.50
N GLN A 33 -4.94 2.34 11.76
CA GLN A 33 -5.67 1.79 12.91
C GLN A 33 -7.10 2.33 12.98
N THR A 34 -7.28 3.63 12.79
CA THR A 34 -8.60 4.26 12.81
C THR A 34 -9.46 3.80 11.62
N VAL A 35 -8.87 3.65 10.43
CA VAL A 35 -9.56 3.09 9.27
C VAL A 35 -10.03 1.66 9.55
N LEU A 36 -9.15 0.80 10.07
CA LEU A 36 -9.50 -0.59 10.40
C LEU A 36 -10.60 -0.66 11.47
N SER A 37 -10.59 0.23 12.45
CA SER A 37 -11.66 0.34 13.46
C SER A 37 -13.02 0.63 12.82
N LEU A 38 -13.08 1.55 11.85
CA LEU A 38 -14.32 1.88 11.15
C LEU A 38 -14.84 0.71 10.32
N VAL A 39 -13.93 -0.04 9.68
CA VAL A 39 -14.26 -1.26 8.94
C VAL A 39 -14.80 -2.33 9.88
N ALA A 40 -14.12 -2.58 11.01
CA ALA A 40 -14.56 -3.56 12.02
C ALA A 40 -15.93 -3.24 12.61
N ARG A 41 -16.27 -1.95 12.72
CA ARG A 41 -17.58 -1.47 13.17
C ARG A 41 -18.65 -1.47 12.07
N GLY A 42 -18.31 -1.87 10.83
CA GLY A 42 -19.24 -1.90 9.70
C GLY A 42 -19.64 -0.53 9.17
N VAL A 43 -18.86 0.53 9.47
CA VAL A 43 -19.19 1.91 9.07
C VAL A 43 -18.89 2.16 7.59
N ALA A 44 -17.78 1.63 7.08
CA ALA A 44 -17.35 1.81 5.70
C ALA A 44 -16.34 0.74 5.28
N ASP A 45 -16.29 0.47 3.98
CA ASP A 45 -15.19 -0.27 3.35
C ASP A 45 -13.99 0.63 3.05
N THR A 46 -12.83 0.01 2.83
CA THR A 46 -11.60 0.72 2.50
C THR A 46 -10.74 -0.08 1.52
N VAL A 47 -9.78 0.60 0.89
CA VAL A 47 -8.70 -0.03 0.13
C VAL A 47 -7.40 0.22 0.88
N LEU A 48 -6.61 -0.83 1.07
CA LEU A 48 -5.35 -0.78 1.80
C LEU A 48 -4.33 -1.72 1.13
N PRO A 49 -3.01 -1.48 1.31
CA PRO A 49 -1.99 -2.47 0.99
C PRO A 49 -2.20 -3.74 1.81
N LEU A 50 -1.89 -4.91 1.22
CA LEU A 50 -2.04 -6.20 1.90
C LEU A 50 -1.27 -6.24 3.25
N SER A 51 -0.14 -5.56 3.36
CA SER A 51 0.63 -5.50 4.62
C SER A 51 -0.15 -4.88 5.79
N ALA A 52 -1.15 -4.04 5.52
CA ALA A 52 -1.97 -3.41 6.57
C ALA A 52 -2.90 -4.40 7.28
N THR A 53 -3.15 -5.58 6.69
CA THR A 53 -3.99 -6.62 7.31
C THR A 53 -3.34 -7.20 8.56
N ARG A 54 -2.00 -7.14 8.66
CA ARG A 54 -1.25 -7.52 9.87
C ARG A 54 -1.61 -6.66 11.09
N ALA A 55 -2.19 -5.48 10.86
CA ALA A 55 -2.66 -4.59 11.92
C ALA A 55 -4.10 -4.89 12.36
N TRP A 56 -4.75 -5.90 11.78
CA TRP A 56 -6.10 -6.31 12.19
C TRP A 56 -6.07 -7.04 13.53
N ILE A 57 -6.69 -6.42 14.53
CA ILE A 57 -6.74 -6.93 15.92
C ILE A 57 -8.17 -7.18 16.40
N TYR A 58 -9.15 -7.09 15.50
CA TYR A 58 -10.56 -7.17 15.83
C TYR A 58 -11.07 -8.61 15.73
N PRO A 59 -12.01 -9.03 16.59
CA PRO A 59 -12.54 -10.40 16.59
C PRO A 59 -13.38 -10.72 15.34
N GLN A 60 -13.86 -9.70 14.62
CA GLN A 60 -14.59 -9.87 13.37
C GLN A 60 -13.68 -10.43 12.28
N THR A 61 -14.26 -11.24 11.39
CA THR A 61 -13.56 -11.71 10.18
C THR A 61 -13.30 -10.54 9.25
N LEU A 62 -12.04 -10.35 8.85
CA LEU A 62 -11.68 -9.37 7.83
C LEU A 62 -11.94 -9.95 6.44
N HIS A 63 -12.98 -9.47 5.77
CA HIS A 63 -13.24 -9.80 4.37
C HIS A 63 -12.42 -8.91 3.43
N MET A 64 -11.82 -9.51 2.40
CA MET A 64 -10.94 -8.80 1.47
C MET A 64 -11.19 -9.26 0.04
N ALA A 65 -11.07 -8.33 -0.90
CA ALA A 65 -11.07 -8.61 -2.33
C ALA A 65 -9.82 -7.98 -2.96
N VAL A 66 -9.10 -8.76 -3.76
CA VAL A 66 -7.90 -8.28 -4.46
C VAL A 66 -8.31 -7.62 -5.77
N MET A 67 -7.73 -6.46 -6.07
CA MET A 67 -7.91 -5.79 -7.37
C MET A 67 -7.06 -6.48 -8.43
N VAL A 68 -7.71 -7.24 -9.32
CA VAL A 68 -7.02 -8.04 -10.36
C VAL A 68 -6.84 -7.31 -11.69
N ALA A 69 -7.81 -6.47 -12.10
CA ALA A 69 -7.77 -5.78 -13.38
C ALA A 69 -8.42 -4.38 -13.27
N PRO A 70 -7.64 -3.28 -13.32
CA PRO A 70 -6.18 -3.26 -13.32
C PRO A 70 -5.61 -3.66 -11.94
N ALA A 71 -4.51 -4.41 -11.94
CA ALA A 71 -3.75 -4.65 -10.73
C ALA A 71 -3.10 -3.33 -10.27
N ILE A 72 -3.50 -2.83 -9.10
CA ILE A 72 -2.95 -1.60 -8.52
C ILE A 72 -1.76 -1.97 -7.63
N ARG A 73 -0.57 -1.54 -8.02
CA ARG A 73 0.68 -1.82 -7.29
C ARG A 73 1.34 -0.53 -6.81
N ASN A 74 1.78 -0.53 -5.56
CA ASN A 74 2.62 0.55 -5.04
C ASN A 74 4.06 0.35 -5.53
N ARG A 75 4.72 1.43 -5.94
CA ARG A 75 6.13 1.41 -6.36
C ARG A 75 7.01 1.89 -5.22
N LEU A 76 7.71 0.97 -4.58
CA LEU A 76 8.74 1.30 -3.59
C LEU A 76 10.02 1.72 -4.32
N VAL A 77 10.57 2.87 -3.93
CA VAL A 77 11.80 3.41 -4.52
C VAL A 77 12.79 3.78 -3.43
N LEU A 78 14.07 3.51 -3.66
CA LEU A 78 15.17 3.95 -2.81
C LEU A 78 15.94 5.05 -3.56
N ALA A 79 15.75 6.30 -3.14
CA ALA A 79 16.49 7.44 -3.68
C ALA A 79 17.90 7.49 -3.08
N VAL A 80 18.92 7.60 -3.93
CA VAL A 80 20.32 7.71 -3.52
C VAL A 80 20.96 8.97 -4.12
N PRO A 81 21.84 9.68 -3.39
CA PRO A 81 22.50 10.88 -3.91
C PRO A 81 23.32 10.57 -5.17
N LYS A 82 23.11 11.35 -6.25
CA LYS A 82 23.87 11.22 -7.51
C LYS A 82 25.25 11.86 -7.43
N ALA A 83 25.39 12.95 -6.68
CA ALA A 83 26.55 13.84 -6.73
C ALA A 83 27.75 13.43 -5.85
N ARG A 84 27.60 12.46 -4.96
CA ARG A 84 28.67 12.02 -4.05
C ARG A 84 28.69 10.50 -3.95
N PRO A 85 29.86 9.84 -4.03
CA PRO A 85 29.96 8.42 -3.74
C PRO A 85 29.38 8.15 -2.34
N GLY A 86 28.39 7.26 -2.26
CA GLY A 86 27.83 6.88 -0.96
C GLY A 86 28.91 6.32 -0.05
N THR A 87 28.86 6.69 1.23
CA THR A 87 29.70 6.12 2.29
C THR A 87 29.52 4.60 2.35
N LEU A 88 30.49 3.87 2.91
CA LEU A 88 30.37 2.43 3.14
C LEU A 88 29.06 2.06 3.88
N LEU A 89 28.70 2.84 4.90
CA LEU A 89 27.45 2.66 5.64
C LEU A 89 26.21 2.81 4.74
N SER A 90 26.15 3.86 3.91
CA SER A 90 24.98 4.09 3.03
C SER A 90 24.84 3.00 1.97
N ARG A 91 25.96 2.47 1.46
CA ARG A 91 25.97 1.35 0.50
C ARG A 91 25.50 0.07 1.16
N TYR A 92 26.03 -0.25 2.34
CA TYR A 92 25.63 -1.44 3.09
C TYR A 92 24.15 -1.37 3.49
N ALA A 93 23.68 -0.23 4.00
CA ALA A 93 22.27 -0.03 4.33
C ALA A 93 21.37 -0.18 3.09
N SER A 94 21.78 0.36 1.94
CA SER A 94 21.03 0.21 0.68
C SER A 94 20.96 -1.25 0.23
N GLN A 95 22.03 -2.02 0.40
CA GLN A 95 22.07 -3.44 0.08
C GLN A 95 21.18 -4.24 1.05
N LEU A 96 21.29 -3.99 2.35
CA LEU A 96 20.47 -4.63 3.37
C LEU A 96 18.98 -4.37 3.14
N LEU A 97 18.59 -3.13 2.81
CA LEU A 97 17.20 -2.80 2.48
C LEU A 97 16.69 -3.58 1.26
N ARG A 98 17.51 -3.77 0.22
CA ARG A 98 17.13 -4.57 -0.95
C ARG A 98 16.88 -6.03 -0.58
N THR A 99 17.74 -6.61 0.25
CA THR A 99 17.57 -7.98 0.76
C THR A 99 16.30 -8.12 1.59
N LEU A 100 16.05 -7.20 2.53
CA LEU A 100 14.87 -7.23 3.39
C LEU A 100 13.57 -7.06 2.58
N VAL A 101 13.58 -6.21 1.54
CA VAL A 101 12.41 -6.04 0.68
C VAL A 101 12.06 -7.34 -0.05
N GLN A 102 13.05 -8.06 -0.59
CA GLN A 102 12.82 -9.36 -1.21
C GLN A 102 12.20 -10.35 -0.20
N GLN A 103 12.83 -10.48 0.98
CA GLN A 103 12.36 -11.38 2.04
C GLN A 103 10.93 -11.10 2.54
N HIS A 104 10.48 -9.84 2.51
CA HIS A 104 9.18 -9.45 3.05
C HIS A 104 8.08 -9.25 2.01
N PHE A 105 8.42 -9.15 0.72
CA PHE A 105 7.49 -8.81 -0.35
C PHE A 105 7.53 -9.75 -1.58
N ASP A 106 8.40 -10.76 -1.63
CA ASP A 106 8.46 -11.71 -2.76
C ASP A 106 7.21 -12.63 -2.87
N ASP A 107 6.45 -12.83 -1.79
CA ASP A 107 5.18 -13.60 -1.80
C ASP A 107 4.01 -12.87 -2.51
N ALA A 108 4.23 -11.66 -3.03
CA ALA A 108 3.22 -10.89 -3.76
C ALA A 108 3.28 -11.05 -5.30
N ALA A 109 4.11 -11.96 -5.81
CA ALA A 109 4.15 -12.28 -7.23
C ALA A 109 2.88 -13.06 -7.64
N PRO A 110 2.17 -12.66 -8.71
CA PRO A 110 1.02 -13.42 -9.19
C PRO A 110 1.48 -14.78 -9.74
N PRO A 111 0.65 -15.84 -9.67
CA PRO A 111 0.92 -17.04 -10.44
C PRO A 111 1.02 -16.64 -11.92
N VAL A 112 2.14 -16.99 -12.54
CA VAL A 112 2.29 -16.89 -13.99
C VAL A 112 1.31 -17.90 -14.58
N GLY A 113 0.18 -17.41 -15.08
CA GLY A 113 -0.78 -18.23 -15.81
C GLY A 113 -0.13 -18.72 -17.10
N GLY A 114 -0.11 -20.04 -17.27
CA GLY A 114 0.03 -20.72 -18.56
C GLY A 114 -1.32 -20.93 -19.23
#